data_AF-A0A3D2VNE9-F1
#
_entry.id   AF-A0A3D2VNE9-F1
#
_cell.length_a   1.000
_cell.length_b   1.000
_cell.length_c   1.000
_cell.angle_alpha   90.00
_cell.angle_beta   90.00
_cell.angle_gamma   90.00
#
_symmetry.space_group_name_H-M   'P 1'
#
loop_
_entity.id
_entity.type
_entity.pdbx_description
1 polymer ?
#
loop_
_entity_poly.entity_id
_entity_poly.type
_entity_poly.pdbx_seq_one_letter_code
_entity_poly.pdbx_strand_id
1 'polypeptide(L)'
;VRARETAEIIARAYGDIPIVERPELDYSYPPEAVLEWLAHCPAETVVAVGHEPQLSRLAGLLLAGEPRSMIVFRKGGAAFFEFSKRAAAGKGVLHWVLTAGQLRDLKRD
;
A
#
# COMPACT_ATOMS: atom_id res chain seq x y z
N VAL A 1 8.95 -7.98 11.21
CA VAL A 1 9.33 -9.27 10.58
C VAL A 1 8.40 -9.65 9.43
N ARG A 2 7.12 -9.97 9.66
CA ARG A 2 6.20 -10.44 8.58
C ARG A 2 6.03 -9.51 7.38
N ALA A 3 5.94 -8.19 7.61
CA ALA A 3 5.85 -7.21 6.52
C ALA A 3 7.13 -7.18 5.67
N ARG A 4 8.30 -7.23 6.32
CA ARG A 4 9.61 -7.32 5.65
C ARG A 4 9.73 -8.57 4.78
N GLU A 5 9.36 -9.75 5.30
CA GLU A 5 9.36 -11.00 4.53
C GLU A 5 8.47 -10.91 3.29
N THR A 6 7.32 -10.25 3.40
CA THR A 6 6.43 -10.01 2.25
C THR A 6 7.06 -9.06 1.24
N ALA A 7 7.70 -7.97 1.70
CA ALA A 7 8.43 -7.05 0.84
C ALA A 7 9.60 -7.72 0.12
N GLU A 8 10.32 -8.62 0.79
CA GLU A 8 11.41 -9.41 0.20
C GLU A 8 10.92 -10.37 -0.90
N ILE A 9 9.75 -11.00 -0.72
CA ILE A 9 9.13 -11.83 -1.77
C ILE A 9 8.77 -10.98 -2.99
N ILE A 10 8.15 -9.81 -2.77
CA ILE A 10 7.79 -8.89 -3.85
C ILE A 10 9.04 -8.38 -4.56
N ALA A 11 10.07 -7.97 -3.81
CA ALA A 11 11.29 -7.45 -4.39
C ALA A 11 11.94 -8.43 -5.36
N ARG A 12 12.11 -9.70 -4.94
CA ARG A 12 12.64 -10.76 -5.79
C ARG A 12 11.80 -11.01 -7.04
N ALA A 13 10.47 -10.97 -6.91
CA ALA A 13 9.57 -11.19 -8.04
C ALA A 13 9.64 -10.08 -9.10
N TYR A 14 10.10 -8.89 -8.73
CA TYR A 14 10.22 -7.73 -9.61
C TYR A 14 11.69 -7.37 -9.94
N GLY A 15 12.61 -8.33 -9.83
CA GLY A 15 14.02 -8.11 -10.20
C GLY A 15 14.85 -7.39 -9.15
N ASP A 16 14.66 -7.75 -7.88
CA ASP A 16 15.42 -7.26 -6.72
C ASP A 16 15.34 -5.73 -6.53
N ILE A 17 14.12 -5.18 -6.66
CA ILE A 17 13.88 -3.76 -6.41
C ILE A 17 14.27 -3.36 -4.97
N PRO A 18 14.71 -2.10 -4.76
CA PRO A 18 15.14 -1.64 -3.44
C PRO A 18 14.04 -1.74 -2.38
N ILE A 19 14.40 -2.25 -1.20
CA ILE A 19 13.54 -2.27 -0.02
C ILE A 19 14.00 -1.16 0.93
N VAL A 20 13.07 -0.34 1.38
CA VAL A 20 13.31 0.71 2.38
C VAL A 20 12.39 0.45 3.57
N GLU A 21 12.95 0.21 4.75
CA GLU A 21 12.17 0.10 5.97
C GLU A 21 11.67 1.47 6.42
N ARG A 22 10.37 1.56 6.71
CA ARG A 22 9.69 2.77 7.15
C ARG A 22 8.95 2.52 8.45
N PRO A 23 9.30 3.19 9.56
CA PRO A 23 8.56 3.05 10.82
C PRO A 23 7.11 3.53 10.69
N GLU A 24 6.82 4.45 9.77
CA GLU A 24 5.48 4.99 9.56
C GLU A 24 4.46 3.93 9.14
N LEU A 25 4.90 2.81 8.56
CA LEU A 25 4.05 1.66 8.17
C LEU A 25 3.72 0.73 9.35
N ASP A 26 4.23 1.00 10.55
CA ASP A 26 3.81 0.31 11.76
C ASP A 26 2.48 0.88 12.27
N TYR A 27 1.56 0.01 12.71
CA TYR A 27 0.21 0.40 13.12
C TYR A 27 0.13 1.37 14.30
N SER A 28 1.24 1.58 15.03
CA SER A 28 1.35 2.61 16.06
C SER A 28 1.42 4.04 15.51
N TYR A 29 1.76 4.21 14.23
CA TYR A 29 1.82 5.51 13.55
C TYR A 29 0.49 5.86 12.88
N PRO A 30 0.16 7.17 12.79
CA PRO A 30 -1.02 7.62 12.07
C PRO A 30 -0.84 7.43 10.55
N PRO A 31 -1.91 7.09 9.79
CA PRO A 31 -1.84 6.96 8.32
C PRO A 31 -1.28 8.20 7.60
N GLU A 32 -1.46 9.38 8.18
CA GLU A 32 -0.93 10.65 7.71
C GLU A 32 0.59 10.65 7.59
N ALA A 33 1.30 9.98 8.50
CA ALA A 33 2.75 9.84 8.43
C ALA A 33 3.19 9.03 7.20
N VAL A 34 2.42 7.99 6.85
CA VAL A 34 2.65 7.23 5.61
C VAL A 34 2.40 8.08 4.39
N LEU A 35 1.31 8.86 4.37
CA LEU A 35 1.00 9.76 3.27
C LEU A 35 2.08 10.84 3.10
N GLU A 36 2.56 11.43 4.19
CA GLU A 36 3.65 12.42 4.16
C GLU A 36 4.91 11.83 3.51
N TRP A 37 5.28 10.61 3.89
CA TRP A 37 6.38 9.90 3.24
C TRP A 37 6.12 9.65 1.75
N LEU A 38 4.94 9.14 1.38
CA LEU A 38 4.57 8.90 -0.02
C LEU A 38 4.62 10.18 -0.87
N ALA A 39 4.19 11.32 -0.31
CA ALA A 39 4.18 12.61 -1.00
C ALA A 39 5.60 13.08 -1.39
N HIS A 40 6.59 12.77 -0.54
CA HIS A 40 8.00 13.13 -0.74
C HIS A 40 8.84 12.03 -1.40
N CYS A 41 8.28 10.83 -1.60
CA CYS A 41 8.99 9.73 -2.22
C CYS A 41 9.34 10.07 -3.69
N PRO A 42 10.61 10.01 -4.12
CA PRO A 42 10.97 10.34 -5.49
C PRO A 42 10.56 9.27 -6.52
N ALA A 43 10.20 8.06 -6.07
CA ALA A 43 9.79 6.97 -6.94
C ALA A 43 8.40 7.21 -7.54
N GLU A 44 8.24 6.88 -8.81
CA GLU A 44 6.95 6.97 -9.51
C GLU A 44 5.96 5.88 -9.06
N THR A 45 6.47 4.70 -8.69
CA THR A 45 5.67 3.57 -8.20
C THR A 45 6.26 3.04 -6.91
N VAL A 46 5.40 2.86 -5.90
CA VAL A 46 5.78 2.37 -4.58
C VAL A 46 4.85 1.23 -4.19
N VAL A 47 5.42 0.14 -3.67
CA VAL A 47 4.66 -0.93 -3.01
C VAL A 47 4.84 -0.76 -1.49
N ALA A 48 3.81 -0.27 -0.82
CA ALA A 48 3.78 -0.16 0.63
C ALA A 48 3.25 -1.47 1.25
N VAL A 49 4.04 -2.09 2.13
CA VAL A 49 3.70 -3.35 2.79
C VAL A 49 3.57 -3.13 4.30
N GLY A 50 2.41 -3.45 4.87
CA GLY A 50 2.12 -3.16 6.27
C GLY A 50 1.02 -4.05 6.85
N HIS A 51 0.30 -3.53 7.83
CA HIS A 51 -0.67 -4.27 8.62
C HIS A 51 -2.01 -3.55 8.79
N GLU A 52 -3.04 -4.34 9.05
CA GLU A 52 -4.33 -3.84 9.52
C GLU A 52 -4.22 -3.37 10.99
N PRO A 53 -4.98 -2.32 11.41
CA PRO A 53 -5.98 -1.57 10.62
C PRO A 53 -5.39 -0.41 9.80
N GLN A 54 -4.08 -0.19 9.86
CA GLN A 54 -3.46 1.02 9.31
C GLN A 54 -3.61 1.10 7.80
N LEU A 55 -3.39 0.01 7.05
CA LEU A 55 -3.56 0.01 5.59
C LEU A 55 -5.00 0.36 5.18
N SER A 56 -6.01 -0.19 5.84
CA SER A 56 -7.41 0.20 5.62
C SER A 56 -7.69 1.67 5.91
N ARG A 57 -7.09 2.25 6.97
CA ARG A 57 -7.26 3.69 7.27
C ARG A 57 -6.50 4.57 6.30
N LEU A 58 -5.30 4.16 5.89
CA LEU A 58 -4.53 4.82 4.83
C LEU A 58 -5.34 4.86 3.54
N ALA A 59 -5.96 3.75 3.14
CA ALA A 59 -6.83 3.73 1.97
C ALA A 59 -7.97 4.78 2.05
N GLY A 60 -8.61 4.94 3.21
CA GLY A 60 -9.58 6.02 3.41
C GLY A 60 -8.96 7.41 3.28
N LEU A 61 -7.76 7.60 3.82
CA LEU A 61 -7.04 8.88 3.71
C LEU A 61 -6.70 9.19 2.25
N LEU A 62 -6.23 8.21 1.48
CA LEU A 62 -5.90 8.37 0.06
C LEU A 62 -7.15 8.69 -0.79
N LEU A 63 -8.30 8.09 -0.47
CA LEU A 63 -9.52 8.19 -1.29
C LEU A 63 -10.47 9.32 -0.88
N ALA A 64 -10.67 9.51 0.42
CA ALA A 64 -11.67 10.44 0.97
C ALA A 64 -11.04 11.58 1.78
N GLY A 65 -9.72 11.57 1.98
CA GLY A 65 -9.02 12.61 2.74
C GLY A 65 -9.09 12.45 4.25
N GLU A 66 -9.64 11.33 4.74
CA GLU A 66 -9.81 11.06 6.17
C GLU A 66 -9.37 9.62 6.52
N PRO A 67 -8.66 9.40 7.65
CA PRO A 67 -8.11 8.10 8.03
C PRO A 67 -9.19 7.13 8.56
N ARG A 68 -10.06 6.65 7.67
CA ARG A 68 -11.17 5.73 7.99
C ARG A 68 -11.08 4.46 7.16
N SER A 69 -11.49 3.33 7.73
CA SER A 69 -11.44 2.04 7.02
C SER A 69 -12.52 1.98 5.93
N MET A 70 -12.13 2.21 4.67
CA MET A 70 -13.02 2.14 3.49
C MET A 70 -12.84 0.85 2.69
N ILE A 71 -11.71 0.18 2.84
CA ILE A 71 -11.35 -1.07 2.17
C ILE A 71 -10.98 -2.08 3.24
N VAL A 72 -11.25 -3.37 3.03
CA VAL A 72 -10.81 -4.45 3.92
C VAL A 72 -9.70 -5.26 3.26
N PHE A 73 -8.47 -5.14 3.75
CA PHE A 73 -7.36 -5.94 3.25
C PHE A 73 -7.36 -7.34 3.88
N ARG A 74 -7.44 -8.37 3.04
CA ARG A 74 -7.12 -9.75 3.44
C ARG A 74 -5.61 -9.94 3.42
N LYS A 75 -5.09 -10.88 4.22
CA LYS A 75 -3.66 -11.26 4.16
C LYS A 75 -3.28 -11.64 2.73
N GLY A 76 -2.19 -11.07 2.21
CA GLY A 76 -1.74 -11.27 0.83
C GLY A 76 -2.63 -10.62 -0.24
N GLY A 77 -3.62 -9.82 0.15
CA GLY A 77 -4.34 -8.95 -0.76
C GLY A 77 -3.56 -7.66 -1.04
N ALA A 78 -3.90 -7.01 -2.15
CA ALA A 78 -3.28 -5.77 -2.60
C ALA A 78 -4.34 -4.82 -3.18
N ALA A 79 -4.02 -3.53 -3.21
CA ALA A 79 -4.80 -2.52 -3.89
C ALA A 79 -3.87 -1.58 -4.66
N PHE A 80 -4.38 -1.05 -5.77
CA PHE A 80 -3.65 -0.07 -6.57
C PHE A 80 -4.36 1.28 -6.55
N PHE A 81 -3.59 2.29 -6.16
CA PHE A 81 -4.00 3.68 -6.11
C PHE A 81 -3.13 4.48 -7.08
N GLU A 82 -3.77 5.25 -7.95
CA GLU A 82 -3.08 6.16 -8.87
C GLU A 82 -3.24 7.60 -8.39
N PHE A 83 -2.20 8.40 -8.59
CA PHE A 83 -2.21 9.85 -8.38
C PHE A 83 -1.70 10.53 -9.64
N SER A 84 -2.43 11.54 -10.14
CA SER A 84 -1.99 12.33 -11.30
C SER A 84 -0.80 13.27 -10.98
N LYS A 85 -0.49 13.44 -9.70
CA LYS A 85 0.62 14.22 -9.14
C LYS A 85 1.17 13.49 -7.92
N ARG A 86 1.84 14.21 -7.03
CA ARG A 86 2.25 13.68 -5.71
C ARG A 86 1.05 13.16 -4.92
N ALA A 87 1.30 12.12 -4.12
CA ALA A 87 0.30 11.57 -3.23
C ALA A 87 -0.24 12.67 -2.29
N ALA A 88 -1.55 12.79 -2.20
CA ALA A 88 -2.23 13.76 -1.35
C ALA A 88 -3.57 13.18 -0.85
N ALA A 89 -3.99 13.63 0.33
CA ALA A 89 -5.21 13.19 0.96
C ALA A 89 -6.42 13.42 0.04
N GLY A 90 -7.24 12.39 -0.18
CA GLY A 90 -8.45 12.45 -1.01
C GLY A 90 -8.21 12.68 -2.50
N LYS A 91 -6.98 12.46 -2.99
CA LYS A 91 -6.62 12.64 -4.41
C LYS A 91 -6.28 11.33 -5.13
N GLY A 92 -6.30 10.21 -4.42
CA GLY A 92 -6.04 8.90 -5.00
C GLY A 92 -7.24 8.37 -5.78
N VAL A 93 -6.97 7.69 -6.88
CA VAL A 93 -7.96 6.91 -7.64
C VAL A 93 -7.72 5.43 -7.35
N LEU A 94 -8.73 4.72 -6.83
CA LEU A 94 -8.65 3.28 -6.62
C LEU A 94 -8.97 2.55 -7.93
N HIS A 95 -8.00 1.80 -8.46
CA HIS A 95 -8.22 1.00 -9.67
C HIS A 95 -8.72 -0.40 -9.34
N TRP A 96 -8.16 -1.03 -8.31
CA TRP A 96 -8.56 -2.37 -7.89
C TRP A 96 -8.18 -2.67 -6.45
N VAL A 97 -8.92 -3.60 -5.85
CA VAL A 97 -8.61 -4.26 -4.58
C VAL A 97 -8.82 -5.75 -4.81
N LEU A 98 -7.77 -6.53 -4.63
CA LEU A 98 -7.80 -7.95 -4.91
C LEU A 98 -7.26 -8.74 -3.73
N THR A 99 -7.94 -9.83 -3.41
CA THR A 99 -7.47 -10.82 -2.43
C THR A 99 -6.42 -11.74 -3.03
N ALA A 100 -5.64 -12.42 -2.19
CA ALA A 100 -4.70 -13.44 -2.66
C ALA A 100 -5.38 -14.56 -3.49
N GLY A 101 -6.65 -14.87 -3.23
CA GLY A 101 -7.43 -15.83 -4.02
C GLY A 101 -7.64 -15.32 -5.44
N GLN A 102 -8.21 -14.13 -5.57
CA GLN A 102 -8.45 -13.49 -6.87
C GLN A 102 -7.15 -13.31 -7.68
N LEU A 103 -6.05 -12.91 -7.02
CA LEU A 103 -4.75 -12.77 -7.69
C LEU A 103 -4.21 -14.10 -8.24
N ARG A 104 -4.46 -15.23 -7.56
CA ARG A 104 -4.09 -16.55 -8.09
C ARG A 104 -4.93 -16.91 -9.32
N ASP A 105 -6.21 -16.57 -9.31
CA ASP A 105 -7.12 -16.86 -10.42
C ASP A 105 -6.83 -15.99 -11.66
N LEU A 106 -6.22 -14.81 -11.47
CA LEU A 106 -5.73 -13.96 -12.57
C LEU A 106 -4.48 -14.53 -13.26
N LYS A 107 -3.80 -15.49 -12.64
CA LYS A 107 -2.64 -16.17 -13.22
C LYS A 107 -3.13 -17.15 -14.29
N ARG A 108 -3.58 -16.62 -15.44
CA ARG A 108 -3.64 -17.40 -16.69
C ARG A 108 -2.25 -17.42 -17.29
N ASP A 109 -1.86 -18.61 -17.73
CA ASP A 109 -0.61 -18.93 -18.41
C ASP A 109 -0.20 -17.91 -19.47
#